data_AF-A0A6I9N056-F1
#
_entry.id   AF-A0A6I9N056-F1
#
_cell.length_a   1.000
_cell.length_b   1.000
_cell.length_c   1.000
_cell.angle_alpha   90.00
_cell.angle_beta   90.00
_cell.angle_gamma   90.00
#
_symmetry.space_group_name_H-M   'P 1'
#
loop_
_entity.id
_entity.type
_entity.pdbx_description
1 polymer ?
#
loop_
_entity_poly.entity_id
_entity_poly.type
_entity_poly.pdbx_seq_one_letter_code
_entity_poly.pdbx_strand_id
1 'polypeptide(L)'
;VYGRNYYRPDQYVSKSVMEKRALPYIQGELLRLHTNNAQMLPDESELDFLKLCQQLPEYGVFFHRVMREKKPLEGEIILGVCVKGVIVYEVKDGCRSTSQMFYWRETATISSNRRKFTVESRGSKKKYNFITERSKIATYLCNLCSAQHKFNNEMNSRQISQSLVS
;
A
#
# COMPACT_ATOMS: atom_id res chain seq x y z
N VAL A 1 -13.58 -31.24 19.56
CA VAL A 1 -12.64 -30.66 20.55
C VAL A 1 -11.35 -30.38 19.82
N TYR A 2 -11.00 -29.11 19.64
CA TYR A 2 -9.84 -28.71 18.84
C TYR A 2 -8.56 -29.36 19.41
N GLY A 3 -7.76 -30.00 18.55
CA GLY A 3 -6.61 -30.82 18.97
C GLY A 3 -5.48 -30.02 19.64
N ARG A 4 -4.42 -30.71 20.06
CA ARG A 4 -3.24 -30.11 20.74
C ARG A 4 -2.50 -28.99 19.97
N ASN A 5 -2.91 -28.70 18.73
CA ASN A 5 -2.36 -27.66 17.87
C ASN A 5 -3.28 -26.43 17.75
N TYR A 6 -4.34 -26.35 18.54
CA TYR A 6 -5.26 -25.22 18.53
C TYR A 6 -4.60 -23.96 19.13
N TYR A 7 -4.69 -22.83 18.42
CA TYR A 7 -4.01 -21.54 18.71
C TYR A 7 -2.50 -21.61 18.88
N ARG A 8 -1.80 -21.97 17.80
CA ARG A 8 -0.36 -21.71 17.70
C ARG A 8 -0.10 -20.22 17.46
N PRO A 9 0.38 -19.43 18.44
CA PRO A 9 0.44 -17.98 18.30
C PRO A 9 1.27 -17.52 17.11
N ASP A 10 2.32 -18.27 16.76
CA ASP A 10 3.19 -18.02 15.61
C ASP A 10 2.48 -18.09 14.25
N GLN A 11 1.25 -18.64 14.19
CA GLN A 11 0.42 -18.67 12.98
C GLN A 11 -0.57 -17.49 12.90
N TYR A 12 -0.80 -16.76 13.99
CA TYR A 12 -1.81 -15.68 14.06
C TYR A 12 -1.20 -14.30 14.26
N VAL A 13 0.01 -14.21 14.84
CA VAL A 13 0.70 -12.94 15.09
C VAL A 13 2.10 -12.94 14.51
N SER A 14 2.54 -11.76 14.09
CA SER A 14 3.87 -11.57 13.52
C SER A 14 4.98 -11.79 14.54
N LYS A 15 6.16 -12.17 14.07
CA LYS A 15 7.36 -12.36 14.90
C LYS A 15 7.67 -11.14 15.78
N SER A 16 7.50 -9.93 15.25
CA SER A 16 7.77 -8.69 16.01
C SER A 16 6.84 -8.52 17.21
N VAL A 17 5.58 -8.95 17.10
CA VAL A 17 4.64 -8.93 18.23
C VAL A 17 5.04 -9.98 19.26
N MET A 18 5.42 -11.18 18.81
CA MET A 18 5.90 -12.26 19.67
C MET A 18 7.16 -11.88 20.46
N GLU A 19 8.06 -11.09 19.88
CA GLU A 19 9.27 -10.58 20.54
C GLU A 19 8.97 -9.48 21.57
N LYS A 20 7.84 -8.77 21.44
CA LYS A 20 7.49 -7.59 22.26
C LYS A 20 6.47 -7.86 23.37
N ARG A 21 5.94 -9.08 23.44
CA ARG A 21 4.86 -9.46 24.36
C ARG A 21 5.12 -10.85 24.93
N ALA A 22 4.76 -11.06 26.19
CA ALA A 22 4.90 -12.36 26.83
C ALA A 22 3.95 -13.38 26.19
N LEU A 23 4.46 -14.59 25.93
CA LEU A 23 3.69 -15.66 25.28
C LEU A 23 2.34 -15.96 25.97
N PRO A 24 2.24 -16.04 27.31
CA PRO A 24 0.96 -16.29 27.98
C PRO A 24 -0.08 -15.19 27.74
N TYR A 25 0.35 -13.93 27.64
CA TYR A 25 -0.53 -12.82 27.32
C TYR A 25 -1.12 -12.96 25.92
N ILE A 26 -0.27 -13.28 24.93
CA ILE A 26 -0.70 -13.48 23.54
C ILE A 26 -1.70 -14.64 23.46
N GLN A 27 -1.41 -15.76 24.10
CA GLN A 27 -2.30 -16.92 24.12
C GLN A 27 -3.65 -16.61 24.77
N GLY A 28 -3.65 -15.92 25.92
CA GLY A 28 -4.86 -15.49 26.60
C GLY A 28 -5.71 -14.56 25.72
N GLU A 29 -5.09 -13.58 25.07
CA GLU A 29 -5.80 -12.65 24.19
C GLU A 29 -6.36 -13.31 22.94
N LEU A 30 -5.60 -14.20 22.28
CA LEU A 30 -6.08 -14.94 21.11
C LEU A 30 -7.30 -15.81 21.46
N LEU A 31 -7.23 -16.53 22.59
CA LEU A 31 -8.34 -17.35 23.06
C LEU A 31 -9.57 -16.52 23.41
N ARG A 32 -9.37 -15.38 24.09
CA ARG A 32 -10.44 -14.43 24.44
C ARG A 32 -11.10 -13.87 23.18
N LEU A 33 -10.31 -13.39 22.22
CA LEU A 33 -10.81 -12.84 20.96
C LEU A 33 -11.58 -13.89 20.15
N HIS A 34 -11.06 -15.11 20.02
CA HIS A 34 -11.79 -16.13 19.29
C HIS A 34 -13.10 -16.53 20.00
N THR A 35 -13.10 -16.66 21.32
CA THR A 35 -14.34 -16.92 22.09
C THR A 35 -15.38 -15.83 21.82
N ASN A 36 -14.97 -14.57 21.84
CA ASN A 36 -15.86 -13.43 21.60
C ASN A 36 -16.43 -13.39 20.18
N ASN A 37 -15.73 -13.96 19.20
CA ASN A 37 -16.14 -13.98 17.79
C ASN A 37 -16.64 -15.35 17.33
N ALA A 38 -16.89 -16.30 18.25
CA ALA A 38 -17.20 -17.69 17.91
C ALA A 38 -18.52 -17.88 17.13
N GLN A 39 -19.40 -16.89 17.12
CA GLN A 39 -20.68 -16.90 16.40
C GLN A 39 -20.65 -16.09 15.09
N MET A 40 -19.53 -15.44 14.75
CA MET A 40 -19.42 -14.72 13.48
C MET A 40 -19.46 -15.70 12.32
N LEU A 41 -20.21 -15.35 11.28
CA LEU A 41 -20.19 -16.13 10.04
C LEU A 41 -18.81 -16.00 9.37
N PRO A 42 -18.33 -17.05 8.67
CA PRO A 42 -17.03 -17.01 8.00
C PRO A 42 -16.86 -15.77 7.09
N ASP A 43 -17.86 -15.49 6.26
CA ASP A 43 -17.81 -14.36 5.30
C ASP A 43 -17.78 -13.00 6.02
N GLU A 44 -18.51 -12.85 7.14
CA GLU A 44 -18.49 -11.64 7.95
C GLU A 44 -17.12 -11.46 8.62
N SER A 45 -16.55 -12.55 9.15
CA SER A 45 -15.24 -12.53 9.79
C SER A 45 -14.12 -12.17 8.81
N GLU A 46 -14.17 -12.68 7.58
CA GLU A 46 -13.21 -12.34 6.53
C GLU A 46 -13.36 -10.86 6.13
N LEU A 47 -14.59 -10.39 5.93
CA LEU A 47 -14.85 -9.01 5.55
C LEU A 47 -14.37 -8.01 6.62
N ASP A 48 -14.64 -8.28 7.90
CA ASP A 48 -14.20 -7.41 9.00
C ASP A 48 -12.67 -7.44 9.18
N PHE A 49 -12.04 -8.60 8.98
CA PHE A 49 -10.59 -8.68 8.92
C PHE A 49 -10.00 -7.79 7.82
N LEU A 50 -10.58 -7.81 6.61
CA LEU A 50 -10.14 -6.96 5.50
C LEU A 50 -10.37 -5.47 5.79
N LYS A 51 -11.49 -5.08 6.40
CA LYS A 51 -11.75 -3.68 6.81
C LYS A 51 -10.70 -3.18 7.81
N LEU A 52 -10.25 -4.02 8.73
CA LEU A 52 -9.18 -3.67 9.66
C LEU A 52 -7.83 -3.57 8.94
N CYS A 53 -7.51 -4.54 8.08
CA CYS A 53 -6.27 -4.53 7.29
C CYS A 53 -6.14 -3.28 6.42
N GLN A 54 -7.24 -2.83 5.81
CA GLN A 54 -7.28 -1.62 4.97
C GLN A 54 -6.90 -0.33 5.72
N GLN A 55 -6.96 -0.32 7.06
CA GLN A 55 -6.55 0.83 7.87
C GLN A 55 -5.04 0.87 8.10
N LEU A 56 -4.32 -0.22 7.82
CA LEU A 56 -2.87 -0.27 7.99
C LEU A 56 -2.18 0.66 6.97
N PRO A 57 -1.18 1.46 7.38
CA PRO A 57 -0.54 2.46 6.51
C PRO A 57 0.07 1.92 5.21
N GLU A 58 0.45 0.64 5.20
CA GLU A 58 1.17 -0.01 4.11
C GLU A 58 0.30 -1.05 3.37
N TYR A 59 -0.96 -1.20 3.77
CA TYR A 59 -1.87 -2.13 3.11
C TYR A 59 -2.08 -1.73 1.65
N GLY A 60 -1.86 -2.68 0.74
CA GLY A 60 -2.01 -2.45 -0.70
C GLY A 60 -1.00 -1.48 -1.31
N VAL A 61 0.14 -1.23 -0.64
CA VAL A 61 1.21 -0.38 -1.17
C VAL A 61 2.33 -1.24 -1.76
N PHE A 62 2.60 -1.08 -3.05
CA PHE A 62 3.76 -1.67 -3.72
C PHE A 62 4.96 -0.72 -3.60
N PHE A 63 6.05 -1.18 -2.97
CA PHE A 63 7.25 -0.35 -2.75
C PHE A 63 8.36 -0.62 -3.77
N HIS A 64 8.99 0.45 -4.26
CA HIS A 64 10.16 0.34 -5.13
C HIS A 64 11.17 1.47 -4.90
N ARG A 65 12.46 1.11 -4.81
CA ARG A 65 13.57 2.05 -4.62
C ARG A 65 13.93 2.78 -5.91
N VAL A 66 14.09 4.09 -5.85
CA VAL A 66 14.45 4.93 -7.00
C VAL A 66 15.41 6.05 -6.59
N MET A 67 15.97 6.76 -7.57
CA MET A 67 16.75 7.98 -7.37
C MET A 67 16.00 9.18 -7.98
N ARG A 68 16.16 10.38 -7.41
CA ARG A 68 15.68 11.62 -8.06
C ARG A 68 16.63 12.03 -9.17
N GLU A 69 16.09 12.45 -10.32
CA GLU A 69 16.94 12.92 -11.44
C GLU A 69 17.76 14.18 -11.08
N LYS A 70 17.17 15.12 -10.32
CA LYS A 70 17.71 16.49 -10.19
C LYS A 70 18.48 16.81 -8.90
N LYS A 71 18.73 15.86 -7.99
CA LYS A 71 19.54 16.12 -6.78
C LYS A 71 20.17 14.83 -6.23
N PRO A 72 21.45 14.83 -5.83
CA PRO A 72 21.92 13.93 -4.79
C PRO A 72 21.42 14.49 -3.45
N LEU A 73 20.12 14.32 -3.17
CA LEU A 73 19.65 14.50 -1.80
C LEU A 73 20.17 13.30 -1.01
N GLU A 74 20.79 13.54 0.14
CA GLU A 74 21.07 12.49 1.12
C GLU A 74 19.74 11.80 1.48
N GLY A 75 19.70 10.49 1.32
CA GLY A 75 18.54 9.67 1.65
C GLY A 75 18.06 8.80 0.50
N GLU A 76 17.57 7.62 0.86
CA GLU A 76 16.97 6.68 -0.07
C GLU A 76 15.55 7.16 -0.42
N ILE A 77 15.18 7.11 -1.70
CA ILE A 77 13.82 7.40 -2.16
C ILE A 77 13.11 6.09 -2.48
N ILE A 78 11.90 5.94 -1.94
CA ILE A 78 11.03 4.81 -2.22
C ILE A 78 9.73 5.34 -2.82
N LEU A 79 9.29 4.76 -3.93
CA LEU A 79 7.94 4.95 -4.45
C LEU A 79 7.01 3.91 -3.82
N GLY A 80 5.86 4.33 -3.31
CA GLY A 80 4.73 3.47 -2.98
C GLY A 80 3.65 3.63 -4.04
N VAL A 81 3.23 2.54 -4.69
CA VAL A 81 2.13 2.56 -5.65
C VAL A 81 0.93 1.89 -5.00
N CYS A 82 -0.20 2.60 -4.88
CA CYS A 82 -1.38 2.11 -4.21
C CYS A 82 -2.68 2.58 -4.89
N VAL A 83 -3.82 2.06 -4.41
CA VAL A 83 -5.15 2.38 -4.98
C VAL A 83 -5.45 3.88 -5.05
N LYS A 84 -4.83 4.70 -4.19
CA LYS A 84 -5.04 6.16 -4.17
C LYS A 84 -4.11 6.92 -5.12
N GLY A 85 -2.93 6.39 -5.42
CA GLY A 85 -1.89 7.15 -6.12
C GLY A 85 -0.48 6.59 -6.01
N VAL A 86 0.48 7.45 -6.35
CA VAL A 86 1.91 7.21 -6.12
C VAL A 86 2.40 8.06 -4.95
N ILE A 87 2.90 7.42 -3.91
CA ILE A 87 3.51 8.03 -2.74
C ILE A 87 5.03 8.08 -2.96
N VAL A 88 5.67 9.20 -2.63
CA VAL A 88 7.12 9.32 -2.57
C VAL A 88 7.51 9.37 -1.11
N TYR A 89 8.33 8.41 -0.70
CA TYR A 89 8.91 8.36 0.62
C TYR A 89 10.38 8.78 0.58
N GLU A 90 10.78 9.51 1.61
CA GLU A 90 12.18 9.77 1.95
C GLU A 90 12.55 8.91 3.16
N VAL A 91 13.68 8.22 3.08
CA VAL A 91 14.24 7.44 4.19
C VAL A 91 15.46 8.18 4.75
N LYS A 92 15.39 8.54 6.02
CA LYS A 92 16.46 9.19 6.80
C LYS A 92 16.59 8.49 8.14
N ASP A 93 17.82 8.15 8.55
CA ASP A 93 18.11 7.45 9.81
C ASP A 93 17.27 6.16 10.01
N GLY A 94 17.02 5.44 8.92
CA GLY A 94 16.17 4.23 8.92
C GLY A 94 14.66 4.50 9.05
N CYS A 95 14.24 5.75 9.20
CA CYS A 95 12.84 6.15 9.29
C CYS A 95 12.30 6.57 7.92
N ARG A 96 11.15 6.00 7.54
CA ARG A 96 10.46 6.29 6.28
C ARG A 96 9.37 7.34 6.50
N SER A 97 9.42 8.44 5.77
CA SER A 97 8.43 9.53 5.85
C SER A 97 7.86 9.86 4.47
N THR A 98 6.57 10.20 4.40
CA THR A 98 5.93 10.64 3.15
C THR A 98 6.38 12.06 2.81
N SER A 99 7.04 12.21 1.66
CA SER A 99 7.52 13.49 1.13
C SER A 99 6.54 14.11 0.12
N GLN A 100 5.92 13.28 -0.72
CA GLN A 100 4.96 13.72 -1.73
C GLN A 100 3.91 12.64 -1.99
N MET A 101 2.69 13.03 -2.32
CA MET A 101 1.65 12.13 -2.83
C MET A 101 1.15 12.64 -4.18
N PHE A 102 1.00 11.73 -5.14
CA PHE A 102 0.37 11.96 -6.43
C PHE A 102 -0.93 11.17 -6.50
N TYR A 103 -2.06 11.83 -6.22
CA TYR A 103 -3.36 11.18 -6.35
C TYR A 103 -3.69 10.91 -7.82
N TRP A 104 -4.36 9.80 -8.09
CA TRP A 104 -4.75 9.45 -9.47
C TRP A 104 -5.59 10.55 -10.13
N ARG A 105 -6.54 11.14 -9.41
CA ARG A 105 -7.36 12.28 -9.88
C ARG A 105 -6.56 13.52 -10.31
N GLU A 106 -5.39 13.72 -9.70
CA GLU A 106 -4.50 14.86 -9.95
C GLU A 106 -3.36 14.51 -10.92
N THR A 107 -3.31 13.26 -11.39
CA THR A 107 -2.29 12.77 -12.32
C THR A 107 -2.76 13.02 -13.76
N ALA A 108 -1.89 13.61 -14.57
CA ALA A 108 -2.13 13.84 -16.01
C ALA A 108 -1.52 12.73 -16.85
N THR A 109 -0.20 12.58 -16.77
CA THR A 109 0.53 11.61 -17.59
C THR A 109 1.44 10.75 -16.72
N ILE A 110 1.58 9.49 -17.13
CA ILE A 110 2.50 8.51 -16.55
C ILE A 110 3.29 7.97 -17.73
N SER A 111 4.62 8.04 -17.66
CA SER A 111 5.47 7.61 -18.77
C SER A 111 6.78 7.02 -18.27
N SER A 112 7.45 6.28 -19.14
CA SER A 112 8.82 5.83 -18.92
C SER A 112 9.66 5.99 -20.17
N ASN A 113 10.96 6.24 -19.99
CA ASN A 113 11.95 6.29 -21.05
C ASN A 113 13.30 5.81 -20.53
N ARG A 114 13.85 4.73 -21.10
CA ARG A 114 15.04 4.04 -20.59
C ARG A 114 14.85 3.73 -19.09
N ARG A 115 15.68 4.27 -18.22
CA ARG A 115 15.62 4.09 -16.75
C ARG A 115 14.78 5.16 -16.05
N LYS A 116 14.20 6.10 -16.79
CA LYS A 116 13.40 7.20 -16.22
C LYS A 116 11.94 6.78 -16.15
N PHE A 117 11.35 6.93 -14.98
CA PHE A 117 9.91 6.89 -14.73
C PHE A 117 9.44 8.31 -14.41
N THR A 118 8.35 8.76 -15.04
CA THR A 118 7.86 10.13 -14.94
C THR A 118 6.37 10.15 -14.59
N VAL A 119 6.03 10.93 -13.57
CA VAL A 119 4.64 11.26 -13.21
C VAL A 119 4.44 12.76 -13.41
N GLU A 120 3.37 13.14 -14.10
CA GLU A 120 3.01 14.54 -14.34
C GLU A 120 1.71 14.88 -13.62
N SER A 121 1.70 16.00 -12.90
CA SER A 121 0.49 16.51 -12.24
C SER A 121 -0.35 17.35 -13.21
N ARG A 122 -1.67 17.12 -13.22
CA ARG A 122 -2.64 17.81 -14.07
C ARG A 122 -2.72 19.31 -13.79
N GLY A 123 -2.74 19.72 -12.53
CA GLY A 123 -2.87 21.13 -12.16
C GLY A 123 -1.60 21.94 -12.46
N SER A 124 -0.44 21.45 -11.99
CA SER A 124 0.82 22.18 -12.11
C SER A 124 1.56 21.97 -13.43
N LYS A 125 1.19 20.94 -14.21
CA LYS A 125 1.95 20.44 -15.38
C LYS A 125 3.42 20.12 -15.07
N LYS A 126 3.75 19.97 -13.78
CA LYS A 126 5.10 19.68 -13.31
C LYS A 126 5.37 18.18 -13.46
N LYS A 127 6.49 17.86 -14.10
CA LYS A 127 7.00 16.50 -14.28
C LYS A 127 7.94 16.11 -13.16
N TYR A 128 7.68 14.95 -12.56
CA TYR A 128 8.49 14.36 -11.51
C TYR A 128 9.18 13.13 -12.08
N ASN A 129 10.51 13.19 -12.16
CA ASN A 129 11.34 12.17 -12.79
C ASN A 129 12.08 11.37 -11.72
N PHE A 130 11.94 10.06 -11.81
CA PHE A 130 12.58 9.07 -10.96
C PHE A 130 13.44 8.15 -11.82
N ILE A 131 14.65 7.88 -11.38
CA ILE A 131 15.59 7.00 -12.07
C ILE A 131 15.58 5.65 -11.37
N THR A 132 15.27 4.60 -12.12
CA THR A 132 15.30 3.21 -11.67
C THR A 132 16.66 2.59 -11.94
N GLU A 133 16.96 1.47 -11.27
CA GLU A 133 18.18 0.70 -11.52
C GLU A 133 18.25 0.20 -12.98
N ARG A 134 17.12 -0.31 -13.49
CA ARG A 134 16.99 -0.95 -14.81
C ARG A 134 15.80 -0.39 -15.58
N SER A 135 15.89 -0.36 -16.91
CA SER A 135 14.81 0.15 -17.76
C SER A 135 13.53 -0.68 -17.64
N LYS A 136 13.65 -2.00 -17.53
CA LYS A 136 12.52 -2.92 -17.31
C LYS A 136 11.69 -2.54 -16.08
N ILE A 137 12.34 -2.00 -15.04
CA ILE A 137 11.65 -1.54 -13.83
C ILE A 137 10.87 -0.25 -14.12
N ALA A 138 11.45 0.72 -14.82
CA ALA A 138 10.75 1.95 -15.18
C ALA A 138 9.51 1.63 -16.04
N THR A 139 9.64 0.71 -16.99
CA THR A 139 8.51 0.20 -17.79
C THR A 139 7.46 -0.50 -16.92
N TYR A 140 7.88 -1.36 -15.99
CA TYR A 140 6.95 -2.03 -15.07
C TYR A 140 6.16 -1.03 -14.21
N LEU A 141 6.84 -0.06 -13.58
CA LEU A 141 6.20 0.99 -12.79
C LEU A 141 5.22 1.82 -13.62
N CYS A 142 5.60 2.16 -14.86
CA CYS A 142 4.73 2.85 -15.81
C CYS A 142 3.45 2.05 -16.09
N ASN A 143 3.58 0.77 -16.40
CA ASN A 143 2.43 -0.09 -16.69
C ASN A 143 1.52 -0.28 -15.46
N LEU A 144 2.10 -0.55 -14.29
CA LEU A 144 1.38 -0.71 -13.04
C LEU A 144 0.59 0.57 -12.68
N CYS A 145 1.26 1.72 -12.69
CA CYS A 145 0.62 3.00 -12.37
C CYS A 145 -0.44 3.38 -13.41
N SER A 146 -0.21 3.09 -14.70
CA SER A 146 -1.19 3.36 -15.77
C SER A 146 -2.44 2.49 -15.60
N ALA A 147 -2.27 1.21 -15.26
CA ALA A 147 -3.38 0.31 -15.00
C ALA A 147 -4.21 0.76 -13.78
N GLN A 148 -3.54 1.12 -12.68
CA GLN A 148 -4.23 1.62 -11.48
C GLN A 148 -4.93 2.96 -11.72
N HIS A 149 -4.29 3.90 -12.43
CA HIS A 149 -4.89 5.18 -12.80
C HIS A 149 -6.13 4.97 -13.69
N LYS A 150 -6.05 4.09 -14.69
CA LYS A 150 -7.19 3.73 -15.55
C LYS A 150 -8.34 3.15 -14.73
N PHE A 151 -8.06 2.15 -13.88
CA PHE A 151 -9.06 1.55 -13.01
C PHE A 151 -9.72 2.60 -12.09
N ASN A 152 -8.93 3.47 -11.47
CA ASN A 152 -9.45 4.55 -10.64
C ASN A 152 -10.39 5.49 -11.43
N ASN A 153 -10.05 5.86 -12.66
CA ASN A 153 -10.89 6.73 -13.48
C ASN A 153 -12.22 6.04 -13.86
N GLU A 154 -12.19 4.75 -14.19
CA GLU A 154 -13.39 3.97 -14.48
C GLU A 154 -14.30 3.84 -13.26
N MET A 155 -13.74 3.56 -12.08
CA MET A 155 -14.51 3.42 -10.84
C MET A 155 -15.14 4.75 -10.40
N ASN A 156 -14.42 5.87 -10.49
CA ASN A 156 -14.98 7.19 -10.19
C ASN A 156 -16.10 7.56 -11.16
N SER A 157 -15.96 7.23 -12.45
CA SER A 157 -17.01 7.49 -13.45
C SER A 157 -18.29 6.73 -13.12
N ARG A 158 -18.18 5.45 -12.71
CA ARG A 158 -19.33 4.62 -12.30
C ARG A 158 -20.05 5.17 -11.07
N GLN A 159 -19.30 5.62 -10.06
CA GLN A 159 -19.87 6.21 -8.84
C GLN A 159 -20.64 7.50 -9.16
N ILE A 160 -20.08 8.37 -10.02
CA ILE A 160 -20.76 9.59 -10.47
C ILE A 160 -22.06 9.22 -11.20
N SER A 161 -22.03 8.26 -12.12
CA SER A 161 -23.24 7.81 -12.82
C SER A 161 -24.31 7.26 -11.87
N GLN A 162 -23.94 6.51 -10.83
CA GLN A 162 -24.90 6.01 -9.83
C GLN A 162 -25.51 7.14 -8.99
N SER A 163 -24.72 8.15 -8.63
CA SER A 163 -25.20 9.31 -7.86
C SER A 163 -26.14 10.23 -8.64
N LEU A 164 -26.07 10.23 -9.97
CA LEU A 164 -26.96 11.03 -10.84
C LEU A 164 -28.30 10.34 -11.12
N VAL A 165 -28.40 9.04 -10.81
CA VAL A 165 -29.59 8.20 -11.07
C VAL A 165 -30.38 7.93 -9.77
N SER A 166 -29.83 8.30 -8.61
CA SER A 166 -30.46 8.20 -7.29
C SER A 166 -31.07 9.54 -6.87
#